data_AF-A0A4R8Q6P0-F1
#
_entry.id   AF-A0A4R8Q6P0-F1
#
_cell.length_a   1.000
_cell.length_b   1.000
_cell.length_c   1.000
_cell.angle_alpha   90.00
_cell.angle_beta   90.00
_cell.angle_gamma   90.00
#
_symmetry.space_group_name_H-M   'P 1'
#
loop_
_entity.id
_entity.type
_entity.pdbx_description
1 polymer ?
#
loop_
_entity_poly.entity_id
_entity_poly.type
_entity_poly.pdbx_seq_one_letter_code
_entity_poly.pdbx_strand_id
1 'polypeptide(L)'
;MASLNQFPDEIILQILHYVPPDDILVSLQLSSRRLHRLANEPILWRQACAHSFDFWHPYHRFSKNVCRPLLETSWKTLFIIRRRRNIRAAALFEGILATKYGRVEKFEELCLLGYDAKDFLLSQARTPDAAQDVLARRYFSKAALASIRRGVAIQIWDDLRNSEAAEARSSQHAPQVVPRRLERALSAFDMFVIQDDLGDVDGLRQLYHQRKSFNPGQMG
;
A
#
# COMPACT_ATOMS: atom_id res chain seq x y z
N MET A 1 8.09 -33.36 27.72
CA MET A 1 7.61 -32.12 27.06
C MET A 1 7.98 -32.21 25.59
N ALA A 2 7.04 -31.98 24.68
CA ALA A 2 7.34 -32.01 23.25
C ALA A 2 8.21 -30.79 22.89
N SER A 3 9.32 -31.02 22.18
CA SER A 3 10.19 -29.95 21.68
C SER A 3 9.74 -29.54 20.29
N LEU A 4 9.85 -28.25 19.94
CA LEU A 4 9.50 -27.75 18.59
C LEU A 4 10.21 -28.54 17.47
N ASN A 5 11.39 -29.09 17.76
CA ASN A 5 12.17 -29.90 16.83
C ASN A 5 11.52 -31.25 16.47
N GLN A 6 10.52 -31.70 17.22
CA GLN A 6 9.84 -32.99 17.00
C GLN A 6 8.68 -32.89 16.01
N PHE A 7 8.20 -31.67 15.70
CA PHE A 7 7.14 -31.49 14.71
C PHE A 7 7.70 -31.56 13.29
N PRO A 8 6.92 -32.02 12.29
CA PRO A 8 7.26 -31.90 10.87
C PRO A 8 7.40 -30.45 10.40
N ASP A 9 8.12 -30.24 9.28
CA ASP A 9 8.36 -28.91 8.72
C ASP A 9 7.05 -28.21 8.35
N GLU A 10 6.06 -28.95 7.86
CA GLU A 10 4.74 -28.45 7.45
C GLU A 10 3.99 -27.85 8.64
N ILE A 11 4.06 -28.50 9.81
CA ILE A 11 3.41 -28.02 11.03
C ILE A 11 4.11 -26.75 11.54
N ILE A 12 5.43 -26.71 11.48
CA ILE A 12 6.18 -25.51 11.85
C ILE A 12 5.86 -24.35 10.91
N LEU A 13 5.78 -24.59 9.60
CA LEU A 13 5.37 -23.58 8.62
C LEU A 13 3.95 -23.06 8.90
N GLN A 14 3.01 -23.95 9.25
CA GLN A 14 1.67 -23.54 9.67
C GLN A 14 1.69 -22.68 10.93
N ILE A 15 2.51 -23.02 11.93
CA ILE A 15 2.69 -22.18 13.12
C ILE A 15 3.25 -20.80 12.73
N LEU A 16 4.26 -20.75 11.85
CA LEU A 16 4.87 -19.51 11.40
C LEU A 16 3.87 -18.59 10.67
N HIS A 17 2.83 -19.13 10.04
CA HIS A 17 1.77 -18.32 9.43
C HIS A 17 0.96 -17.49 10.45
N TYR A 18 0.92 -17.90 11.72
CA TYR A 18 0.23 -17.16 12.79
C TYR A 18 1.15 -16.23 13.58
N VAL A 19 2.45 -16.23 13.30
CA VAL A 19 3.40 -15.36 13.99
C VAL A 19 3.50 -14.02 13.26
N PRO A 20 3.49 -12.88 13.97
CA PRO A 20 3.76 -11.58 13.37
C PRO A 20 5.07 -11.59 12.55
N PRO A 21 5.07 -11.13 11.28
CA PRO A 21 6.26 -11.19 10.43
C PRO A 21 7.49 -10.47 11.02
N ASP A 22 7.29 -9.44 11.85
CA ASP A 22 8.37 -8.75 12.56
C ASP A 22 9.10 -9.68 13.55
N ASP A 23 8.37 -10.51 14.30
CA ASP A 23 8.96 -11.46 15.25
C ASP A 23 9.73 -12.57 14.51
N ILE A 24 9.25 -12.94 13.32
CA ILE A 24 9.95 -13.87 12.43
C ILE A 24 11.28 -13.27 11.97
N LEU A 25 11.29 -11.99 11.59
CA LEU A 25 12.51 -11.27 11.16
C LEU A 25 13.52 -11.09 12.29
N VAL A 26 13.09 -10.68 13.48
CA VAL A 26 14.01 -10.25 14.54
C VAL A 26 14.49 -11.42 15.41
N SER A 27 13.67 -12.45 15.57
CA SER A 27 13.91 -13.48 16.59
C SER A 27 13.94 -14.89 16.02
N LEU A 28 12.85 -15.36 15.39
CA LEU A 28 12.69 -16.79 15.12
C LEU A 28 13.71 -17.34 14.12
N GLN A 29 14.01 -16.60 13.05
CA GLN A 29 14.97 -17.04 12.04
C GLN A 29 16.42 -17.11 12.55
N LEU A 30 16.72 -16.53 13.72
CA LEU A 30 18.05 -16.49 14.31
C LEU A 30 18.26 -17.61 15.35
N SER A 31 17.19 -18.31 15.75
CA SER A 31 17.24 -19.29 16.85
C SER A 31 17.76 -20.67 16.43
N SER A 32 17.52 -21.10 15.19
CA SER A 32 18.05 -22.37 14.67
C SER A 32 18.20 -22.37 13.15
N ARG A 33 19.07 -23.23 12.61
CA ARG A 33 19.25 -23.41 11.16
C ARG A 33 17.97 -23.90 10.47
N ARG A 34 17.18 -24.72 11.15
CA ARG A 34 15.91 -25.26 10.63
C ARG A 34 14.88 -24.14 10.52
N LEU A 35 14.69 -23.37 11.59
CA LEU A 35 13.79 -22.22 11.58
C LEU A 35 14.25 -21.14 10.61
N HIS A 36 15.56 -20.94 10.46
CA HIS A 36 16.10 -20.06 9.43
C HIS A 36 15.63 -20.47 8.03
N ARG A 37 15.71 -21.75 7.68
CA ARG A 37 15.25 -22.25 6.38
C ARG A 37 13.75 -22.03 6.19
N LEU A 38 12.94 -22.49 7.15
CA LEU A 38 11.48 -22.42 7.07
C LEU A 38 10.95 -20.98 7.08
N ALA A 39 11.54 -20.11 7.90
CA ALA A 39 11.20 -18.68 7.95
C ALA A 39 11.60 -17.93 6.68
N ASN A 40 12.43 -18.51 5.80
CA ASN A 40 12.79 -17.93 4.51
C ASN A 40 11.95 -18.47 3.34
N GLU A 41 10.96 -19.32 3.61
CA GLU A 41 10.08 -19.83 2.56
C GLU A 41 9.30 -18.70 1.87
N PRO A 42 9.34 -18.59 0.53
CA PRO A 42 8.69 -17.50 -0.20
C PRO A 42 7.18 -17.38 0.04
N ILE A 43 6.50 -18.49 0.28
CA ILE A 43 5.04 -18.52 0.52
C ILE A 43 4.65 -17.76 1.79
N LEU A 44 5.47 -17.87 2.84
CA LEU A 44 5.28 -17.17 4.10
C LEU A 44 5.33 -15.65 3.88
N TRP A 45 6.34 -15.18 3.15
CA TRP A 45 6.53 -13.75 2.90
C TRP A 45 5.52 -13.17 1.92
N ARG A 46 5.06 -13.95 0.94
CA ARG A 46 3.96 -13.52 0.06
C ARG A 46 2.69 -13.25 0.87
N GLN A 47 2.35 -14.16 1.77
CA GLN A 47 1.20 -13.98 2.65
C GLN A 47 1.42 -12.83 3.64
N ALA A 48 2.62 -12.70 4.23
CA ALA A 48 2.94 -11.57 5.10
C ALA A 48 2.74 -10.22 4.38
N CYS A 49 3.19 -10.11 3.12
CA CYS A 49 2.95 -8.91 2.31
C CYS A 49 1.45 -8.66 2.10
N ALA A 50 0.68 -9.70 1.76
CA ALA A 50 -0.75 -9.57 1.48
C ALA A 50 -1.59 -9.19 2.71
N HIS A 51 -1.23 -9.66 3.90
CA HIS A 51 -2.01 -9.41 5.13
C HIS A 51 -1.53 -8.20 5.94
N SER A 52 -0.28 -7.77 5.78
CA SER A 52 0.27 -6.67 6.59
C SER A 52 0.07 -5.28 5.99
N PHE A 53 -0.28 -5.20 4.70
CA PHE A 53 -0.36 -3.94 3.97
C PHE A 53 -1.54 -3.96 2.98
N ASP A 54 -2.44 -2.99 3.11
CA ASP A 54 -3.60 -2.85 2.20
C ASP A 54 -3.21 -2.05 0.96
N PHE A 55 -2.34 -1.05 1.11
CA PHE A 55 -1.92 -0.17 0.04
C PHE A 55 -0.45 -0.36 -0.35
N TRP A 56 -0.23 -0.35 -1.67
CA TRP A 56 1.09 -0.55 -2.29
C TRP A 56 1.33 0.52 -3.34
N HIS A 57 2.47 1.21 -3.24
CA HIS A 57 2.87 2.12 -4.30
C HIS A 57 3.12 1.36 -5.63
N PRO A 58 2.68 1.90 -6.79
CA PRO A 58 2.88 1.27 -8.10
C PRO A 58 4.30 0.79 -8.45
N TYR A 59 5.35 1.38 -7.87
CA TYR A 59 6.73 0.99 -8.18
C TYR A 59 7.06 -0.43 -7.69
N HIS A 60 6.38 -0.92 -6.66
CA HIS A 60 6.53 -2.30 -6.15
C HIS A 60 5.99 -3.35 -7.13
N ARG A 61 5.10 -2.94 -8.04
CA ARG A 61 4.39 -3.83 -8.97
C ARG A 61 3.69 -5.00 -8.25
N PHE A 62 3.22 -4.78 -7.02
CA PHE A 62 2.68 -5.83 -6.15
C PHE A 62 1.57 -6.65 -6.83
N SER A 63 0.59 -5.99 -7.44
CA SER A 63 -0.49 -6.65 -8.18
C SER A 63 0.01 -7.55 -9.33
N LYS A 64 1.11 -7.17 -10.00
CA LYS A 64 1.74 -8.00 -11.04
C LYS A 64 2.52 -9.16 -10.43
N ASN A 65 3.23 -8.93 -9.33
CA ASN A 65 4.05 -9.94 -8.66
C ASN A 65 3.19 -11.06 -8.07
N VAL A 66 2.00 -10.74 -7.54
CA VAL A 66 1.05 -11.74 -6.99
C VAL A 66 0.57 -12.72 -8.07
N CYS A 67 0.51 -12.29 -9.33
CA CYS A 67 0.14 -13.15 -10.47
C CYS A 67 1.30 -13.97 -11.03
N ARG A 68 2.53 -13.73 -10.60
CA ARG A 68 3.73 -14.44 -11.08
C ARG A 68 3.99 -15.71 -10.25
N PRO A 69 4.76 -16.67 -10.80
CA PRO A 69 5.28 -17.79 -10.04
C PRO A 69 5.98 -17.35 -8.76
N LEU A 70 5.80 -18.14 -7.70
CA LEU A 70 6.21 -17.77 -6.34
C LEU A 70 7.71 -17.41 -6.23
N LEU A 71 8.56 -18.12 -6.98
CA LEU A 71 10.02 -17.98 -6.93
C LEU A 71 10.57 -16.79 -7.73
N GLU A 72 9.76 -16.15 -8.58
CA GLU A 72 10.21 -15.01 -9.39
C GLU A 72 10.28 -13.69 -8.60
N THR A 73 9.63 -13.64 -7.44
CA THR A 73 9.57 -12.44 -6.60
C THR A 73 10.30 -12.69 -5.28
N SER A 74 11.20 -11.79 -4.92
CA SER A 74 11.88 -11.79 -3.63
C SER A 74 10.96 -11.24 -2.52
N TRP A 75 9.92 -12.01 -2.17
CA TRP A 75 8.86 -11.60 -1.25
C TRP A 75 9.35 -11.06 0.09
N LYS A 76 10.37 -11.70 0.68
CA LYS A 76 10.98 -11.23 1.94
C LYS A 76 11.59 -9.84 1.80
N THR A 77 12.34 -9.62 0.72
CA THR A 77 12.96 -8.33 0.43
C THR A 77 11.89 -7.26 0.23
N LEU A 78 10.83 -7.59 -0.52
CA LEU A 78 9.69 -6.70 -0.73
C LEU A 78 9.02 -6.31 0.60
N PHE A 79 8.77 -7.29 1.48
CA PHE A 79 8.25 -7.05 2.82
C PHE A 79 9.13 -6.10 3.63
N ILE A 80 10.45 -6.36 3.67
CA ILE A 80 11.41 -5.53 4.42
C ILE A 80 11.43 -4.09 3.90
N ILE A 81 11.43 -3.90 2.58
CA ILE A 81 11.39 -2.56 1.97
C ILE A 81 10.11 -1.84 2.39
N ARG A 82 8.95 -2.49 2.24
CA ARG A 82 7.64 -1.92 2.59
C ARG A 82 7.54 -1.60 4.09
N ARG A 83 8.07 -2.47 4.95
CA ARG A 83 8.13 -2.27 6.41
C ARG A 83 9.00 -1.08 6.80
N ARG A 84 10.19 -0.94 6.19
CA ARG A 84 11.07 0.23 6.40
C ARG A 84 10.39 1.53 6.00
N ARG A 85 9.60 1.52 4.91
CA ARG A 85 8.80 2.68 4.47
C ARG A 85 7.74 3.06 5.51
N ASN A 86 7.06 2.10 6.14
CA ASN A 86 6.12 2.37 7.25
C ASN A 86 6.81 2.96 8.48
N ILE A 87 7.97 2.42 8.87
CA ILE A 87 8.75 2.97 10.00
C ILE A 87 9.17 4.41 9.68
N ARG A 88 9.61 4.68 8.44
CA ARG A 88 9.96 6.04 8.01
C ARG A 88 8.75 6.97 8.04
N ALA A 89 7.59 6.53 7.57
CA ALA A 89 6.35 7.32 7.61
C ALA A 89 5.99 7.70 9.06
N ALA A 90 6.05 6.73 9.98
CA ALA A 90 5.79 6.98 11.40
C ALA A 90 6.78 8.00 12.00
N ALA A 91 8.08 7.82 11.74
CA ALA A 91 9.10 8.75 12.26
C ALA A 91 8.96 10.18 11.71
N LEU A 92 8.65 10.32 10.42
CA LEU A 92 8.40 11.64 9.80
C LEU A 92 7.16 12.30 10.41
N PHE A 93 6.10 11.52 10.60
CA PHE A 93 4.85 12.00 11.16
C PHE A 93 4.98 12.46 12.60
N GLU A 94 5.61 11.67 13.47
CA GLU A 94 5.91 12.10 14.84
C GLU A 94 6.78 13.38 14.84
N GLY A 95 7.72 13.50 13.90
CA GLY A 95 8.51 14.73 13.73
C GLY A 95 7.69 15.96 13.30
N ILE A 96 6.62 15.78 12.51
CA ILE A 96 5.68 16.84 12.11
C ILE A 96 4.87 17.33 13.33
N LEU A 97 4.44 16.40 14.18
CA LEU A 97 3.68 16.69 15.39
C LEU A 97 4.54 17.36 16.46
N ALA A 98 5.75 16.86 16.67
CA ALA A 98 6.63 17.30 17.75
C ALA A 98 7.16 18.73 17.58
N THR A 99 7.47 19.17 16.35
CA THR A 99 8.11 20.47 16.12
C THR A 99 7.60 21.20 14.87
N LYS A 100 7.72 22.53 14.89
CA LYS A 100 7.52 23.38 13.70
C LYS A 100 8.76 23.40 12.81
N TYR A 101 9.95 23.17 13.37
CA TYR A 101 11.21 23.22 12.64
C TYR A 101 11.33 22.03 11.68
N GLY A 102 11.68 22.32 10.43
CA GLY A 102 11.82 21.31 9.39
C GLY A 102 10.52 20.56 9.11
N ARG A 103 9.34 21.14 9.40
CA ARG A 103 8.05 20.46 9.29
C ARG A 103 7.64 20.29 7.84
N VAL A 104 7.85 21.32 7.02
CA VAL A 104 7.48 21.32 5.60
C VAL A 104 8.23 20.21 4.88
N GLU A 105 9.53 20.08 5.13
CA GLU A 105 10.41 19.07 4.55
C GLU A 105 9.99 17.66 4.99
N LYS A 106 9.68 17.45 6.27
CA LYS A 106 9.17 16.15 6.75
C LYS A 106 7.83 15.81 6.13
N PHE A 107 6.96 16.81 5.97
CA PHE A 107 5.64 16.64 5.36
C PHE A 107 5.76 16.30 3.88
N GLU A 108 6.65 16.97 3.16
CA GLU A 108 6.98 16.65 1.77
C GLU A 108 7.53 15.22 1.64
N GLU A 109 8.53 14.86 2.45
CA GLU A 109 9.12 13.52 2.42
C GLU A 109 8.08 12.42 2.74
N LEU A 110 7.18 12.69 3.68
CA LEU A 110 6.07 11.80 4.01
C LEU A 110 5.13 11.62 2.82
N CYS A 111 4.79 12.70 2.11
CA CYS A 111 3.95 12.63 0.91
C CYS A 111 4.64 11.88 -0.24
N LEU A 112 5.96 12.00 -0.37
CA LEU A 112 6.75 11.29 -1.38
C LEU A 112 6.80 9.76 -1.16
N LEU A 113 6.44 9.27 0.01
CA LEU A 113 6.22 7.82 0.22
C LEU A 113 4.97 7.31 -0.52
N GLY A 114 4.07 8.20 -0.93
CA GLY A 114 2.86 7.88 -1.68
C GLY A 114 2.00 6.82 -0.98
N TYR A 115 1.51 5.84 -1.73
CA TYR A 115 0.63 4.80 -1.19
C TYR A 115 1.26 3.92 -0.10
N ASP A 116 2.60 3.88 0.00
CA ASP A 116 3.24 3.16 1.09
C ASP A 116 3.00 3.83 2.46
N ALA A 117 2.70 5.13 2.52
CA ALA A 117 2.33 5.79 3.77
C ALA A 117 0.84 5.66 4.10
N LYS A 118 0.01 5.21 3.15
CA LYS A 118 -1.45 5.32 3.24
C LYS A 118 -2.05 4.52 4.40
N ASP A 119 -1.63 3.27 4.59
CA ASP A 119 -2.07 2.43 5.72
C ASP A 119 -1.86 3.15 7.06
N PHE A 120 -0.66 3.68 7.25
CA PHE A 120 -0.28 4.41 8.46
C PHE A 120 -1.11 5.70 8.60
N LEU A 121 -1.22 6.52 7.56
CA LEU A 121 -1.94 7.78 7.63
C LEU A 121 -3.44 7.59 7.90
N LEU A 122 -4.06 6.55 7.32
CA LEU A 122 -5.46 6.20 7.62
C LEU A 122 -5.64 5.83 9.10
N SER A 123 -4.68 5.12 9.70
CA SER A 123 -4.72 4.83 11.13
C SER A 123 -4.66 6.10 11.99
N GLN A 124 -3.83 7.08 11.59
CA GLN A 124 -3.71 8.38 12.28
C GLN A 124 -4.93 9.28 12.05
N ALA A 125 -5.58 9.17 10.89
CA ALA A 125 -6.82 9.88 10.60
C ALA A 125 -8.00 9.39 11.47
N ARG A 126 -7.90 8.15 11.97
CA ARG A 126 -8.89 7.50 12.85
C ARG A 126 -8.46 7.43 14.32
N THR A 127 -7.41 8.17 14.71
CA THR A 127 -6.97 8.24 16.12
C THR A 127 -8.16 8.53 17.05
N PRO A 128 -8.35 7.81 18.16
CA PRO A 128 -9.47 7.99 19.08
C PRO A 128 -9.40 9.32 19.83
N ASP A 129 -10.55 9.83 20.29
CA ASP A 129 -10.65 11.12 21.00
C ASP A 129 -9.90 11.14 22.35
N ALA A 130 -9.57 9.96 22.90
CA ALA A 130 -8.76 9.82 24.11
C ALA A 130 -7.28 10.21 23.92
N ALA A 131 -6.79 10.33 22.68
CA ALA A 131 -5.40 10.71 22.43
C ALA A 131 -5.18 12.21 22.67
N GLN A 132 -4.11 12.57 23.38
CA GLN A 132 -3.80 13.94 23.77
C GLN A 132 -3.64 14.90 22.58
N ASP A 133 -3.10 14.40 21.46
CA ASP A 133 -2.82 15.15 20.23
C ASP A 133 -3.77 14.77 19.08
N VAL A 134 -4.96 14.26 19.39
CA VAL A 134 -5.93 13.75 18.41
C VAL A 134 -6.24 14.72 17.27
N LEU A 135 -6.42 16.01 17.57
CA LEU A 135 -6.72 17.02 16.55
C LEU A 135 -5.55 17.18 15.57
N ALA A 136 -4.32 17.21 16.07
CA ALA A 136 -3.13 17.34 15.24
C ALA A 136 -2.91 16.08 14.39
N ARG A 137 -3.04 14.88 14.99
CA ARG A 137 -2.93 13.61 14.26
C ARG A 137 -3.94 13.54 13.12
N ARG A 138 -5.22 13.80 13.40
CA ARG A 138 -6.27 13.78 12.38
C ARG A 138 -6.07 14.84 11.30
N TYR A 139 -5.65 16.05 11.68
CA TYR A 139 -5.41 17.14 10.73
C TYR A 139 -4.25 16.82 9.77
N PHE A 140 -3.06 16.51 10.29
CA PHE A 140 -1.87 16.31 9.47
C PHE A 140 -1.97 15.03 8.63
N SER A 141 -2.58 13.98 9.16
CA SER A 141 -2.80 12.74 8.38
C SER A 141 -3.75 12.95 7.20
N LYS A 142 -4.89 13.63 7.42
CA LYS A 142 -5.83 13.98 6.33
C LYS A 142 -5.19 14.91 5.32
N ALA A 143 -4.40 15.89 5.77
CA ALA A 143 -3.67 16.78 4.87
C ALA A 143 -2.66 16.01 4.01
N ALA A 144 -1.90 15.08 4.60
CA ALA A 144 -0.94 14.24 3.88
C ALA A 144 -1.64 13.30 2.89
N LEU A 145 -2.74 12.67 3.30
CA LEU A 145 -3.57 11.84 2.41
C LEU A 145 -4.07 12.63 1.21
N ALA A 146 -4.61 13.83 1.42
CA ALA A 146 -5.06 14.71 0.34
C ALA A 146 -3.91 15.12 -0.59
N SER A 147 -2.73 15.41 -0.05
CA SER A 147 -1.53 15.71 -0.82
C SER A 147 -1.11 14.53 -1.71
N ILE A 148 -1.08 13.31 -1.16
CA ILE A 148 -0.76 12.08 -1.91
C ILE A 148 -1.77 11.86 -3.04
N ARG A 149 -3.08 11.94 -2.76
CA ARG A 149 -4.13 11.76 -3.78
C ARG A 149 -3.98 12.77 -4.92
N ARG A 150 -3.75 14.06 -4.60
CA ARG A 150 -3.54 15.10 -5.62
C ARG A 150 -2.26 14.88 -6.42
N GLY A 151 -1.20 14.40 -5.79
CA GLY A 151 0.02 14.00 -6.49
C GLY A 151 -0.24 12.92 -7.54
N VAL A 152 -1.05 11.90 -7.21
CA VAL A 152 -1.46 10.85 -8.16
C VAL A 152 -2.32 11.42 -9.29
N ALA A 153 -3.27 12.31 -8.99
CA ALA A 153 -4.10 12.95 -10.00
C ALA A 153 -3.28 13.77 -11.01
N ILE A 154 -2.28 14.51 -10.52
CA ILE A 154 -1.36 15.28 -11.38
C ILE A 154 -0.59 14.32 -12.31
N GLN A 155 -0.10 13.18 -11.78
CA GLN A 155 0.57 12.17 -12.60
C GLN A 155 -0.36 11.60 -13.68
N ILE A 156 -1.63 11.33 -13.36
CA ILE A 156 -2.62 10.86 -14.34
C ILE A 156 -2.82 11.89 -15.46
N TRP A 157 -2.97 13.17 -15.13
CA TRP A 157 -3.13 14.22 -16.15
C TRP A 157 -1.86 14.42 -16.98
N ASP A 158 -0.68 14.32 -16.37
CA ASP A 158 0.58 14.40 -17.12
C ASP A 158 0.73 13.24 -18.11
N ASP A 159 0.43 12.01 -17.68
CA ASP A 159 0.41 10.82 -18.53
C ASP A 159 -0.55 10.97 -19.71
N LEU A 160 -1.77 11.48 -19.46
CA LEU A 160 -2.77 11.70 -20.50
C LEU A 160 -2.29 12.74 -21.51
N ARG A 161 -1.77 13.88 -21.05
CA ARG A 161 -1.21 14.94 -21.91
C ARG A 161 -0.06 14.41 -22.78
N ASN A 162 0.83 13.62 -22.19
CA ASN A 162 1.96 13.02 -22.91
C ASN A 162 1.51 11.99 -23.95
N SER A 163 0.47 11.21 -23.64
CA SER A 163 -0.12 10.25 -24.57
C SER A 163 -0.79 10.93 -25.77
N GLU A 164 -1.50 12.04 -25.56
CA GLU A 164 -2.11 12.84 -26.63
C GLU A 164 -1.04 13.47 -27.53
N ALA A 165 0.00 14.04 -26.93
CA ALA A 165 1.12 14.60 -27.69
C ALA A 165 1.86 13.54 -28.52
N ALA A 166 1.97 12.30 -28.03
CA ALA A 166 2.59 11.19 -28.76
C ALA A 166 1.74 10.73 -29.96
N GLU A 167 0.43 10.66 -29.79
CA GLU A 167 -0.49 10.33 -30.88
C GLU A 167 -0.53 11.41 -31.96
N ALA A 168 -0.54 12.68 -31.57
CA ALA A 168 -0.50 13.82 -32.50
C ALA A 168 0.78 13.87 -33.34
N ARG A 169 1.89 13.28 -32.86
CA ARG A 169 3.16 13.16 -33.59
C ARG A 169 3.21 11.93 -34.51
N SER A 170 2.38 10.92 -34.28
CA SER A 170 2.43 9.62 -34.97
C SER A 170 1.50 9.56 -36.18
N SER A 171 1.21 10.72 -36.79
CA SER A 171 0.18 11.03 -37.79
C SER A 171 0.15 10.11 -39.03
N GLN A 172 -0.33 8.88 -38.85
CA GLN A 172 -0.85 7.99 -39.90
C GLN A 172 -2.19 7.34 -39.51
N HIS A 173 -2.71 7.55 -38.29
CA HIS A 173 -4.00 7.01 -37.86
C HIS A 173 -4.91 8.10 -37.31
N ALA A 174 -6.21 7.99 -37.61
CA ALA A 174 -7.25 8.86 -37.07
C ALA A 174 -7.20 8.90 -35.54
N PRO A 175 -7.51 10.04 -34.88
CA PRO A 175 -7.50 10.14 -33.42
C PRO A 175 -8.37 9.05 -32.83
N GLN A 176 -7.75 8.11 -32.11
CA GLN A 176 -8.46 7.04 -31.46
C GLN A 176 -9.19 7.66 -30.26
N VAL A 177 -10.51 7.83 -30.35
CA VAL A 177 -11.33 8.20 -29.20
C VAL A 177 -11.31 7.01 -28.25
N VAL A 178 -10.39 7.02 -27.29
CA VAL A 178 -10.32 6.00 -26.25
C VAL A 178 -11.35 6.38 -25.18
N PRO A 179 -12.46 5.64 -25.01
CA PRO A 179 -13.54 6.00 -24.07
C PRO A 179 -13.04 6.21 -22.63
N ARG A 180 -11.94 5.55 -22.28
CA ARG A 180 -11.31 5.59 -20.96
C ARG A 180 -10.50 6.86 -20.67
N ARG A 181 -10.22 7.73 -21.64
CA ARG A 181 -9.43 8.96 -21.40
C ARG A 181 -10.18 9.98 -20.57
N LEU A 182 -11.40 10.29 -20.99
CA LEU A 182 -12.26 11.22 -20.27
C LEU A 182 -12.56 10.68 -18.86
N GLU A 183 -12.90 9.40 -18.73
CA GLU A 183 -13.14 8.76 -17.43
C GLU A 183 -11.92 8.87 -16.50
N ARG A 184 -10.70 8.65 -17.00
CA ARG A 184 -9.46 8.82 -16.22
C ARG A 184 -9.20 10.27 -15.83
N ALA A 185 -9.44 11.21 -16.74
CA ALA A 185 -9.27 12.63 -16.46
C ALA A 185 -10.25 13.13 -15.39
N LEU A 186 -11.53 12.70 -15.46
CA LEU A 186 -12.55 13.00 -14.45
C LEU A 186 -12.24 12.32 -13.13
N SER A 187 -11.80 11.06 -13.13
CA SER A 187 -11.39 10.36 -11.91
C SER A 187 -10.22 11.06 -11.21
N ALA A 188 -9.27 11.62 -11.96
CA ALA A 188 -8.18 12.43 -11.42
C ALA A 188 -8.68 13.77 -10.84
N PHE A 189 -9.67 14.40 -11.48
CA PHE A 189 -10.33 15.58 -10.94
C PHE A 189 -11.02 15.29 -9.59
N ASP A 190 -11.72 14.17 -9.49
CA ASP A 190 -12.41 13.75 -8.26
C ASP A 190 -11.45 13.62 -7.07
N MET A 191 -10.20 13.23 -7.29
CA MET A 191 -9.18 13.16 -6.22
C MET A 191 -8.84 14.53 -5.59
N PHE A 192 -9.11 15.65 -6.27
CA PHE A 192 -8.96 17.00 -5.72
C PHE A 192 -10.17 17.46 -4.92
N VAL A 193 -11.37 17.03 -5.34
CA VAL A 193 -12.66 17.53 -4.84
C VAL A 193 -13.17 16.68 -3.67
N ILE A 194 -13.08 15.35 -3.79
CA ILE A 194 -13.60 14.44 -2.78
C ILE A 194 -12.61 14.39 -1.61
N GLN A 195 -13.06 14.90 -0.45
CA GLN A 195 -12.24 14.96 0.75
C GLN A 195 -12.15 13.59 1.46
N ASP A 196 -13.16 12.74 1.29
CA ASP A 196 -13.16 11.38 1.82
C ASP A 196 -12.28 10.43 1.00
N ASP A 197 -11.60 9.49 1.69
CA ASP A 197 -10.75 8.46 1.07
C ASP A 197 -11.53 7.48 0.17
N LEU A 198 -12.86 7.57 0.14
CA LEU A 198 -13.73 6.87 -0.81
C LEU A 198 -13.53 7.34 -2.26
N GLY A 199 -12.98 8.54 -2.47
CA GLY A 199 -12.75 9.13 -3.81
C GLY A 199 -11.41 8.77 -4.47
N ASP A 200 -10.53 7.98 -3.83
CA ASP A 200 -9.30 7.50 -4.46
C ASP A 200 -9.61 6.35 -5.45
N VAL A 201 -8.90 6.27 -6.57
CA VAL A 201 -9.09 5.23 -7.62
C VAL A 201 -9.04 3.82 -7.05
N ASP A 202 -8.19 3.57 -6.05
CA ASP A 202 -8.14 2.27 -5.39
C ASP A 202 -9.30 2.06 -4.40
N GLY A 203 -9.82 3.11 -3.78
CA GLY A 203 -11.04 3.08 -2.96
C GLY A 203 -12.29 2.83 -3.81
N LEU A 204 -12.40 3.51 -4.95
CA LEU A 204 -13.45 3.28 -5.95
C LEU A 204 -13.38 1.84 -6.49
N ARG A 205 -12.18 1.34 -6.82
CA ARG A 205 -11.99 -0.07 -7.22
C ARG A 205 -12.48 -1.04 -6.15
N GLN A 206 -12.14 -0.82 -4.88
CA GLN A 206 -12.64 -1.66 -3.78
C GLN A 206 -14.18 -1.62 -3.69
N LEU A 207 -14.80 -0.43 -3.78
CA LEU A 207 -16.27 -0.31 -3.82
C LEU A 207 -16.89 -1.04 -5.01
N TYR A 208 -16.30 -0.94 -6.20
CA TYR A 208 -16.77 -1.66 -7.40
C TYR A 208 -16.63 -3.18 -7.26
N HIS A 209 -15.57 -3.67 -6.61
CA HIS A 209 -15.41 -5.09 -6.29
C HIS A 209 -16.42 -5.56 -5.24
N GLN A 210 -16.68 -4.75 -4.20
CA GLN A 210 -17.65 -5.04 -3.15
C GLN A 210 -19.10 -5.08 -3.70
N ARG A 211 -19.42 -4.19 -4.65
CA ARG A 211 -20.71 -4.17 -5.35
C ARG A 211 -20.90 -5.34 -6.31
N LYS A 212 -19.82 -5.90 -6.87
CA LYS A 212 -19.85 -7.15 -7.65
C LYS A 212 -19.95 -8.41 -6.80
N SER A 213 -19.41 -8.42 -5.59
CA SER A 213 -19.65 -9.51 -4.62
C SER A 213 -21.05 -9.48 -4.02
N PHE A 214 -21.74 -8.34 -4.11
CA PHE A 214 -23.14 -8.17 -3.71
C PHE A 214 -24.07 -8.26 -4.92
N ASN A 215 -24.00 -9.37 -5.66
CA ASN A 215 -24.97 -9.68 -6.70
C ASN A 215 -25.95 -10.73 -6.14
N PRO A 216 -27.20 -10.36 -5.77
CA PRO A 216 -28.21 -11.28 -5.28
C PRO A 216 -28.81 -12.02 -6.48
N GLY A 217 -28.05 -12.95 -7.04
CA GLY A 217 -28.44 -13.80 -8.17
C GLY A 217 -28.30 -15.30 -7.87
N GLN A 218 -28.08 -15.68 -6.61
CA GLN A 218 -28.10 -17.07 -6.14
C GLN A 218 -28.96 -17.18 -4.88
N MET A 219 -30.25 -16.92 -5.03
CA MET A 219 -31.29 -17.64 -4.29
C MET A 219 -32.40 -17.94 -5.29
N GLY A 220 -32.40 -19.18 -5.73
CA GLY A 220 -33.33 -19.82 -6.67
C GLY A 220 -32.94 -21.29 -6.74
#